data_AF-A0A924G028-F1
#
_entry.id   AF-A0A924G028-F1
#
_cell.length_a   1.000
_cell.length_b   1.000
_cell.length_c   1.000
_cell.angle_alpha   90.00
_cell.angle_beta   90.00
_cell.angle_gamma   90.00
#
_symmetry.space_group_name_H-M   'P 1'
#
loop_
_entity.id
_entity.type
_entity.pdbx_description
1 polymer ?
#
loop_
_entity_poly.entity_id
_entity_poly.type
_entity_poly.pdbx_seq_one_letter_code
_entity_poly.pdbx_strand_id
1 'polypeptide(L)'
;MTYSSSLAMSRSRFAGRNQNAVSFRVEERTLGPISNTIILIVLACLLGLLYLTQVTKTNAYGFQINSLQEQSATLQTQHDDLEVASARLQSLPKVQASAAAKALTPVAPSDTIQQ
;
A
#
# COMPACT_ATOMS: atom_id res chain seq x y z
N MET A 1 -4.33 -75.96 3.92
CA MET A 1 -4.20 -76.43 2.52
C MET A 1 -4.98 -75.49 1.63
N THR A 2 -4.31 -75.05 0.58
CA THR A 2 -4.52 -73.82 -0.18
C THR A 2 -5.50 -74.05 -1.31
N TYR A 3 -6.61 -73.29 -1.37
CA TYR A 3 -7.43 -73.24 -2.57
C TYR A 3 -6.91 -72.13 -3.49
N SER A 4 -6.45 -72.60 -4.64
CA SER A 4 -5.79 -71.89 -5.72
C SER A 4 -6.57 -70.65 -6.17
N SER A 5 -5.94 -69.49 -5.96
CA SER A 5 -6.14 -68.30 -6.77
C SER A 5 -5.61 -68.58 -8.18
N SER A 6 -6.46 -68.57 -9.20
CA SER A 6 -5.98 -68.58 -10.58
C SER A 6 -6.92 -67.84 -11.52
N LEU A 7 -6.34 -66.79 -12.11
CA LEU A 7 -6.65 -66.20 -13.42
C LEU A 7 -7.74 -65.13 -13.44
N ALA A 8 -7.34 -63.94 -12.98
CA ALA A 8 -7.72 -62.70 -13.66
C ALA A 8 -7.13 -62.72 -15.09
N MET A 9 -7.79 -63.44 -15.98
CA MET A 9 -7.46 -63.45 -17.40
C MET A 9 -7.86 -62.10 -18.01
N SER A 10 -6.86 -61.39 -18.51
CA SER A 10 -6.98 -60.20 -19.35
C SER A 10 -8.16 -60.32 -20.32
N ARG A 11 -9.23 -59.55 -20.09
CA ARG A 11 -10.31 -59.32 -21.06
C ARG A 11 -9.88 -58.30 -22.11
N SER A 12 -8.69 -58.44 -22.70
CA SER A 12 -8.46 -57.90 -24.03
C SER A 12 -9.18 -58.82 -25.02
N ARG A 13 -10.52 -58.69 -25.10
CA ARG A 13 -11.32 -59.35 -26.12
C ARG A 13 -10.82 -58.82 -27.47
N PHE A 14 -10.04 -59.63 -28.17
CA PHE A 14 -9.78 -59.43 -29.59
C PHE A 14 -11.14 -59.31 -30.28
N ALA A 15 -11.44 -58.14 -30.83
CA ALA A 15 -12.61 -57.92 -31.66
C ALA A 15 -12.52 -58.89 -32.85
N GLY A 16 -13.47 -59.82 -32.96
CA GLY A 16 -13.51 -60.78 -34.06
C GLY A 16 -13.83 -60.10 -35.40
N ARG A 17 -13.44 -60.73 -36.52
CA ARG A 17 -13.82 -60.26 -37.85
C ARG A 17 -15.36 -60.22 -37.96
N ASN A 18 -15.89 -59.14 -38.55
CA ASN A 18 -17.32 -58.83 -38.69
C ASN A 18 -18.07 -58.44 -37.40
N GLN A 19 -17.37 -57.91 -36.38
CA GLN A 19 -18.03 -57.33 -35.21
C GLN A 19 -17.91 -55.80 -35.23
N ASN A 20 -19.04 -55.10 -35.18
CA ASN A 20 -19.08 -53.65 -35.11
C ASN A 20 -18.84 -53.21 -33.66
N ALA A 21 -17.59 -52.89 -33.32
CA ALA A 21 -17.22 -52.38 -32.01
C ALA A 21 -17.43 -50.87 -31.97
N VAL A 22 -18.48 -50.42 -31.29
CA VAL A 22 -18.69 -48.99 -31.02
C VAL A 22 -17.88 -48.59 -29.79
N SER A 23 -16.88 -47.73 -29.96
CA SER A 23 -16.15 -47.13 -28.85
C SER A 23 -16.82 -45.82 -28.44
N PHE A 24 -17.34 -45.75 -27.22
CA PHE A 24 -17.77 -44.49 -26.62
C PHE A 24 -16.53 -43.74 -26.14
N ARG A 25 -15.94 -42.95 -27.04
CA ARG A 25 -14.96 -41.95 -26.61
C ARG A 25 -15.74 -40.83 -25.93
N VAL A 26 -15.48 -40.61 -24.65
CA VAL A 26 -15.88 -39.37 -23.99
C VAL A 26 -15.06 -38.29 -24.68
N GLU A 27 -15.71 -37.52 -25.55
CA GLU A 27 -15.08 -36.38 -26.18
C GLU A 27 -14.82 -35.37 -25.06
N GLU A 28 -13.57 -35.28 -24.61
CA GLU A 28 -13.16 -34.21 -23.70
C GLU A 28 -13.47 -32.91 -24.43
N ARG A 29 -14.42 -32.13 -23.90
CA ARG A 29 -14.73 -30.79 -24.42
C ARG A 29 -13.52 -29.90 -24.15
N THR A 30 -12.48 -30.04 -24.97
CA THR A 30 -11.33 -29.17 -24.92
C THR A 30 -11.75 -27.83 -25.49
N LEU A 31 -11.41 -26.76 -24.77
CA LEU A 31 -11.56 -25.41 -25.29
C LEU A 31 -10.78 -25.32 -26.61
N GLY A 32 -11.46 -24.96 -27.69
CA GLY A 32 -10.84 -24.87 -29.01
C GLY A 32 -9.71 -23.82 -29.03
N PRO A 33 -8.78 -23.89 -29.99
CA PRO A 33 -7.61 -23.02 -30.05
C PRO A 33 -7.98 -21.52 -30.03
N ILE A 34 -9.12 -21.14 -30.61
CA ILE A 34 -9.66 -19.77 -30.58
C ILE A 34 -10.14 -19.37 -29.19
N SER A 35 -10.79 -20.26 -28.45
CA SER A 35 -11.23 -19.95 -27.08
C SER A 35 -10.04 -19.75 -26.15
N ASN A 36 -8.98 -20.57 -26.31
CA ASN A 36 -7.77 -20.42 -25.52
C ASN A 36 -7.05 -19.07 -25.78
N THR A 37 -6.94 -18.63 -27.04
CA THR A 37 -6.32 -17.34 -27.35
C THR A 37 -7.12 -16.16 -26.82
N ILE A 38 -8.45 -16.19 -26.90
CA ILE A 38 -9.32 -15.15 -26.33
C ILE A 38 -9.12 -15.08 -24.81
N ILE A 39 -9.08 -16.23 -24.12
CA ILE A 39 -8.83 -16.28 -22.67
C ILE A 39 -7.48 -15.66 -22.33
N LEU A 40 -6.41 -15.97 -23.09
CA LEU A 40 -5.09 -15.37 -22.86
C LEU A 40 -5.08 -13.85 -23.05
N ILE A 41 -5.77 -13.34 -24.07
CA ILE A 41 -5.89 -11.89 -24.30
C ILE A 41 -6.62 -11.20 -23.14
N VAL A 42 -7.75 -11.79 -22.71
CA VAL A 42 -8.51 -11.26 -21.57
C VAL A 42 -7.65 -11.25 -20.29
N LEU A 43 -6.90 -12.33 -20.05
CA LEU A 43 -6.03 -12.44 -18.87
C LEU A 43 -4.90 -11.40 -18.90
N ALA A 44 -4.27 -11.20 -20.06
CA ALA A 44 -3.27 -10.13 -20.24
C ALA A 44 -3.88 -8.74 -20.02
N CYS A 45 -5.09 -8.49 -20.50
CA CYS A 45 -5.80 -7.24 -20.29
C CYS A 45 -6.11 -7.00 -18.81
N LEU A 46 -6.61 -8.01 -18.10
CA LEU A 46 -6.89 -7.93 -16.66
C LEU A 46 -5.62 -7.63 -15.85
N LEU A 47 -4.49 -8.27 -16.19
CA LEU A 47 -3.19 -7.97 -15.56
C LEU A 47 -2.75 -6.53 -15.84
N GLY A 48 -2.94 -6.04 -17.07
CA GLY A 48 -2.65 -4.65 -17.43
C GLY A 48 -3.51 -3.64 -16.66
N LEU A 49 -4.81 -3.89 -16.52
CA LEU A 49 -5.73 -3.03 -15.76
C LEU A 49 -5.42 -3.04 -14.26
N LEU A 50 -5.05 -4.20 -13.71
CA LEU A 50 -4.63 -4.33 -12.32
C LEU A 50 -3.34 -3.53 -12.07
N TYR A 51 -2.37 -3.64 -12.98
CA TYR A 51 -1.14 -2.84 -12.92
C TYR A 51 -1.42 -1.34 -12.99
N LEU A 52 -2.27 -0.90 -13.92
CA LEU A 52 -2.66 0.50 -14.03
C LEU A 52 -3.34 1.01 -12.76
N THR A 53 -4.19 0.19 -12.14
CA THR A 53 -4.86 0.54 -10.87
C THR A 53 -3.87 0.69 -9.73
N GLN A 54 -2.84 -0.16 -9.66
CA GLN A 54 -1.76 -0.02 -8.68
C GLN A 54 -0.99 1.28 -8.90
N VAL A 55 -0.65 1.61 -10.15
CA VAL A 55 0.03 2.86 -10.49
C VAL A 55 -0.83 4.07 -10.10
N THR A 56 -2.13 4.09 -10.39
CA THR A 56 -3.02 5.19 -10.00
C THR A 56 -3.14 5.35 -8.47
N LYS A 57 -3.22 4.23 -7.74
CA LYS A 57 -3.25 4.25 -6.27
C LYS A 57 -1.92 4.75 -5.69
N THR A 58 -0.78 4.29 -6.19
CA THR A 58 0.54 4.76 -5.77
C THR A 58 0.72 6.25 -6.03
N ASN A 59 0.23 6.78 -7.16
CA ASN A 59 0.24 8.22 -7.41
C ASN A 59 -0.63 8.99 -6.41
N ALA A 60 -1.86 8.53 -6.14
CA ALA A 60 -2.76 9.20 -5.19
C ALA A 60 -2.24 9.15 -3.73
N TYR A 61 -1.72 8.01 -3.29
CA TYR A 61 -1.12 7.87 -1.96
C TYR A 61 0.18 8.67 -1.84
N GLY A 62 0.98 8.77 -2.90
CA GLY A 62 2.18 9.61 -2.92
C GLY A 62 1.87 11.10 -2.68
N PHE A 63 0.82 11.64 -3.30
CA PHE A 63 0.39 13.02 -3.06
C PHE A 63 -0.11 13.23 -1.62
N GLN A 64 -0.91 12.30 -1.09
CA GLN A 64 -1.40 12.40 0.29
C GLN A 64 -0.24 12.34 1.30
N ILE A 65 0.70 11.42 1.13
CA ILE A 65 1.88 11.28 2.00
C ILE A 65 2.73 12.55 1.98
N ASN A 66 3.03 13.10 0.79
CA ASN A 66 3.79 14.34 0.70
C ASN A 66 3.08 15.51 1.39
N SER A 67 1.77 15.64 1.21
CA SER A 67 0.99 16.70 1.86
C SER A 67 0.98 16.57 3.39
N LEU A 68 0.88 15.34 3.91
CA LEU A 68 0.94 15.06 5.34
C LEU A 68 2.35 15.30 5.90
N GLN A 69 3.39 14.95 5.15
CA GLN A 69 4.78 15.18 5.53
C GLN A 69 5.09 16.68 5.62
N GLU A 70 4.59 17.46 4.66
CA GLU A 70 4.73 18.93 4.64
C GLU A 70 4.00 19.57 5.82
N GLN A 71 2.74 19.16 6.07
CA GLN A 71 1.98 19.62 7.25
C GLN A 71 2.70 19.27 8.56
N SER A 72 3.21 18.03 8.68
CA SER A 72 3.98 17.61 9.85
C SER A 72 5.22 18.48 10.06
N ALA A 73 5.96 18.78 8.99
CA ALA A 73 7.13 19.64 9.07
C ALA A 73 6.76 21.07 9.49
N THR A 74 5.68 21.63 8.95
CA THR A 74 5.17 22.94 9.37
C THR A 74 4.76 22.95 10.83
N LEU A 75 4.03 21.93 11.30
CA LEU A 75 3.62 21.82 12.70
C LEU A 75 4.84 21.68 13.63
N GLN A 76 5.86 20.93 13.23
CA GLN A 76 7.11 20.78 13.99
C GLN A 76 7.79 22.14 14.19
N THR A 77 7.96 22.91 13.11
CA THR A 77 8.55 24.24 13.16
C THR A 77 7.74 25.19 14.06
N GLN A 78 6.41 25.17 13.96
CA GLN A 78 5.56 26.00 14.82
C GLN A 78 5.67 25.61 16.29
N HIS A 79 5.78 24.31 16.59
CA HIS A 79 5.99 23.84 17.95
C HIS A 79 7.33 24.34 18.51
N ASP A 80 8.41 24.21 17.75
CA ASP A 80 9.74 24.66 18.16
C ASP A 80 9.77 26.18 18.38
N ASP A 81 9.13 26.96 17.50
CA ASP A 81 8.99 28.41 17.66
C ASP A 81 8.21 28.78 18.92
N LEU A 82 7.10 28.09 19.19
CA LEU A 82 6.30 28.28 20.40
C LEU A 82 7.07 27.89 21.66
N GLU A 83 7.85 26.81 21.61
CA GLU A 83 8.70 26.38 22.72
C GLU A 83 9.76 27.43 23.02
N VAL A 84 10.46 27.95 22.01
CA VAL A 84 11.43 29.04 22.16
C VAL A 84 10.77 30.31 22.70
N ALA A 85 9.60 30.69 22.18
CA ALA A 85 8.86 31.86 22.65
C ALA A 85 8.44 31.69 24.13
N SER A 86 7.99 30.50 24.51
CA SER A 86 7.62 30.20 25.89
C SER A 86 8.84 30.26 26.83
N ALA A 87 10.00 29.73 26.41
CA ALA A 87 11.24 29.79 27.16
C ALA A 87 11.72 31.25 27.33
N ARG A 88 11.57 32.09 26.31
CA ARG A 88 11.82 33.53 26.38
C ARG A 88 10.88 34.21 27.37
N LEU A 89 9.58 33.95 27.31
CA LEU A 89 8.61 34.51 28.26
C LEU A 89 8.91 34.10 29.70
N GLN A 90 9.37 32.87 29.94
CA GLN A 90 9.80 32.41 31.27
C GLN A 90 11.13 33.02 31.73
N SER A 91 12.02 33.41 30.80
CA SER A 91 13.29 34.03 31.14
C SER A 91 13.18 35.52 31.44
N LEU A 92 12.18 36.22 30.88
CA LEU A 92 11.91 37.64 31.15
C LEU A 92 11.81 37.99 32.66
N PRO A 93 10.99 37.30 33.48
CA PRO A 93 10.93 37.59 34.92
C PRO A 93 12.24 37.26 35.65
N LYS A 94 13.04 36.30 35.17
CA LYS A 94 14.37 36.00 35.72
C LYS A 94 15.37 37.12 35.43
N VAL A 95 15.33 37.69 34.22
CA VAL A 95 16.17 38.84 33.84
C VAL A 95 15.76 40.09 34.63
N GLN A 96 14.46 40.33 34.80
CA GLN A 96 13.94 41.47 35.54
C GLN A 96 14.27 41.41 37.05
N ALA A 97 14.37 40.20 37.62
CA ALA A 97 14.79 39.98 39.00
C ALA A 97 16.33 39.98 39.21
N SER A 98 17.12 39.97 38.13
CA SER A 98 18.58 39.89 38.18
C SER A 98 19.20 41.14 38.81
N ALA A 99 20.33 40.96 39.50
CA ALA A 99 21.09 42.04 40.14
C ALA A 99 21.50 43.16 39.14
N ALA A 100 21.73 42.80 37.87
CA ALA A 100 22.03 43.77 36.82
C ALA A 100 20.85 44.69 36.47
N ALA A 101 19.61 44.19 36.50
CA ALA A 101 18.40 45.00 36.27
C ALA A 101 18.07 45.91 37.47
N LYS A 102 18.36 45.45 38.69
CA LYS A 102 18.21 46.27 39.91
C LYS A 102 19.24 47.40 40.02
N ALA A 103 20.36 47.31 39.30
CA ALA A 103 21.35 48.37 39.21
C ALA A 103 21.02 49.46 38.17
N LEU A 104 19.95 49.27 37.37
CA LEU A 104 19.48 50.27 36.42
C LEU A 104 18.63 51.32 37.15
N THR A 105 19.12 52.56 37.20
CA THR A 105 18.34 53.71 37.69
C THR A 105 17.24 54.05 36.68
N PRO A 106 15.97 54.24 37.11
CA PRO A 106 14.90 54.59 36.19
C PRO A 106 15.16 55.97 35.57
N VAL A 107 15.40 56.01 34.27
CA VAL A 107 15.31 57.25 33.48
C VAL A 107 13.89 57.34 32.97
N ALA A 108 13.13 58.30 33.47
CA ALA A 108 11.83 58.66 32.91
C ALA A 108 12.06 59.35 31.56
N PRO A 109 11.34 58.99 30.48
CA PRO A 109 11.41 59.74 29.23
C PRO A 109 10.91 61.16 29.50
N SER A 110 11.83 62.11 29.43
CA SER A 110 11.52 63.54 29.54
C SER A 110 11.14 64.04 28.14
N ASP A 111 10.05 63.52 27.59
CA ASP A 111 9.44 64.10 26.40
C ASP A 111 7.96 63.69 26.31
N THR A 112 7.13 64.35 27.11
CA THR A 112 5.73 64.55 26.76
C THR A 112 5.70 65.52 25.59
N ILE A 113 5.69 65.01 24.36
CA ILE A 113 5.36 65.81 23.19
C ILE A 113 3.89 66.23 23.31
N GLN A 114 3.68 67.48 23.71
CA GLN A 114 2.47 68.23 23.41
C GLN A 114 2.63 68.82 22.00
N GLN A 115 1.90 68.25 21.04
CA GLN A 115 1.26 68.95 19.92
C GLN A 115 0.41 67.98 19.08
#